data_AF-A0A6A7KF50-F1
#
_entry.id   AF-A0A6A7KF50-F1
#
_cell.length_a   1.000
_cell.length_b   1.000
_cell.length_c   1.000
_cell.angle_alpha   90.00
_cell.angle_beta   90.00
_cell.angle_gamma   90.00
#
_symmetry.space_group_name_H-M   'P 1'
#
loop_
_entity.id
_entity.type
_entity.pdbx_description
1 polymer ?
#
loop_
_entity_poly.entity_id
_entity_poly.type
_entity_poly.pdbx_seq_one_letter_code
_entity_poly.pdbx_strand_id
1 'polypeptide(L)'
;MAKKEFKYRGYTFEELMNMSLEDLAKLFPSRQRRSLKRGLTPEQKKLLRKIRLAKKGKYKKPIRTHSRDMVILPEMVGITIYVHNGKEFVPIEIKEEMIGHYLGEFALTRKRVQHGSPGVGATRSSMFVAIK
;
A
#
# COMPACT_ATOMS: atom_id res chain seq x y z
N MET A 1 -6.03 -27.41 0.10
CA MET A 1 -5.33 -26.69 1.20
C MET A 1 -6.35 -25.82 1.89
N ALA A 2 -6.67 -26.09 3.15
CA ALA A 2 -7.65 -25.30 3.90
C ALA A 2 -7.10 -23.86 4.08
N LYS A 3 -7.89 -22.85 3.70
CA LYS A 3 -7.55 -21.45 3.91
C LYS A 3 -7.56 -21.22 5.42
N LYS A 4 -6.40 -20.92 6.03
CA LYS A 4 -6.35 -20.51 7.43
C LYS A 4 -7.18 -19.24 7.57
N GLU A 5 -8.09 -19.22 8.54
CA GLU A 5 -8.86 -18.03 8.87
C GLU A 5 -7.91 -16.89 9.23
N PHE A 6 -8.06 -15.75 8.55
CA PHE A 6 -7.27 -14.57 8.86
C PHE A 6 -7.71 -13.98 10.20
N LYS A 7 -6.74 -13.80 11.10
CA LYS A 7 -6.94 -13.12 12.38
C LYS A 7 -5.92 -12.01 12.54
N TYR A 8 -6.37 -10.79 12.84
CA TYR A 8 -5.50 -9.66 13.16
C TYR A 8 -5.53 -9.41 14.67
N ARG A 9 -4.41 -9.66 15.35
CA ARG A 9 -4.29 -9.50 16.82
C ARG A 9 -5.42 -10.18 17.62
N GLY A 10 -5.87 -11.35 17.14
CA GLY A 10 -6.92 -12.14 17.78
C GLY A 10 -8.34 -11.91 17.25
N TYR A 11 -8.58 -10.85 16.47
CA TYR A 11 -9.89 -10.54 15.89
C TYR A 11 -10.03 -11.11 14.49
N THR A 12 -11.24 -11.58 14.16
CA THR A 12 -11.62 -12.04 12.82
C THR A 12 -11.85 -10.86 11.87
N PHE A 13 -11.85 -11.11 10.56
CA PHE A 13 -12.11 -10.06 9.58
C PHE A 13 -13.49 -9.40 9.74
N GLU A 14 -14.52 -10.17 10.05
CA GLU A 14 -15.88 -9.66 10.23
C GLU A 14 -15.99 -8.76 11.47
N GLU A 15 -15.33 -9.14 12.57
CA GLU A 15 -15.24 -8.30 13.76
C GLU A 15 -14.53 -6.97 13.44
N LEU A 16 -13.39 -7.00 12.74
CA LEU A 16 -12.66 -5.80 12.35
C LEU A 16 -13.47 -4.86 11.45
N MET A 17 -14.35 -5.42 10.61
CA MET A 17 -15.20 -4.64 9.72
C MET A 17 -16.32 -3.89 10.47
N ASN A 18 -16.80 -4.47 11.57
CA ASN A 18 -17.88 -3.90 12.39
C ASN A 18 -17.36 -2.97 13.50
N MET A 19 -16.06 -2.99 13.80
CA MET A 19 -15.43 -2.15 14.82
C MET A 19 -15.42 -0.66 14.43
N SER A 20 -15.44 0.19 15.46
CA SER A 20 -15.26 1.63 15.30
C SER A 20 -13.82 1.98 14.89
N LEU A 21 -13.62 3.13 14.24
CA LEU A 21 -12.28 3.61 13.87
C LEU A 21 -11.40 3.88 15.11
N GLU A 22 -11.99 4.22 16.24
CA GLU A 22 -11.26 4.49 17.48
C GLU A 22 -10.72 3.21 18.11
N ASP A 23 -11.53 2.15 18.13
CA ASP A 23 -11.11 0.85 18.65
C ASP A 23 -10.09 0.19 17.72
N LEU A 24 -10.30 0.32 16.41
CA LEU A 24 -9.35 -0.12 15.40
C LEU A 24 -8.00 0.60 15.53
N ALA A 25 -7.99 1.89 15.88
CA ALA A 25 -6.76 2.62 16.12
C ALA A 25 -5.97 2.09 17.33
N LYS A 26 -6.62 1.54 18.36
CA LYS A 26 -5.94 0.91 19.50
C LYS A 26 -5.23 -0.39 19.08
N LEU A 27 -5.80 -1.10 18.11
CA LEU A 27 -5.24 -2.33 17.55
C LEU A 27 -4.10 -2.09 16.56
N PHE A 28 -3.85 -0.86 16.12
CA PHE A 28 -2.77 -0.59 15.16
C PHE A 28 -1.43 -0.23 15.83
N PRO A 29 -0.30 -0.38 15.10
CA PRO A 29 0.98 0.12 15.56
C PRO A 29 0.99 1.65 15.73
N SER A 30 2.00 2.16 16.45
CA SER A 30 2.07 3.55 16.92
C SER A 30 1.92 4.60 15.80
N ARG A 31 2.51 4.35 14.63
CA ARG A 31 2.49 5.28 13.48
C ARG A 31 1.08 5.43 12.90
N GLN A 32 0.43 4.31 12.59
CA GLN A 32 -0.92 4.25 12.05
C GLN A 32 -1.93 4.81 13.05
N ARG A 33 -1.80 4.45 14.32
CA ARG A 33 -2.63 5.00 15.41
C ARG A 33 -2.52 6.52 15.49
N ARG A 34 -1.31 7.07 15.38
CA ARG A 34 -1.09 8.53 15.34
C ARG A 34 -1.75 9.17 14.12
N SER A 35 -1.63 8.56 12.94
CA SER A 35 -2.28 9.05 11.72
C SER A 35 -3.80 9.09 11.86
N LEU A 36 -4.43 8.02 12.39
CA LEU A 36 -5.87 7.98 12.61
C LEU A 36 -6.32 9.00 13.67
N LYS A 37 -5.57 9.14 14.77
CA LYS A 37 -5.88 10.10 15.85
C LYS A 37 -5.79 11.56 15.40
N ARG A 38 -4.86 11.89 14.49
CA ARG A 38 -4.76 13.23 13.89
C ARG A 38 -5.85 13.50 12.85
N GLY A 39 -6.52 12.46 12.37
CA GLY A 39 -7.57 12.54 11.37
C GLY A 39 -7.04 12.39 9.94
N LEU A 40 -7.97 12.02 9.05
CA LEU A 40 -7.71 11.82 7.63
C LEU A 40 -7.60 13.15 6.88
N THR A 41 -6.67 13.23 5.94
CA THR A 41 -6.53 14.40 5.06
C THR A 41 -7.74 14.52 4.12
N PRO A 42 -8.02 15.72 3.56
CA PRO A 42 -9.13 15.91 2.63
C PRO A 42 -9.08 14.96 1.42
N GLU A 43 -7.89 14.64 0.92
CA GLU A 43 -7.71 13.72 -0.21
C GLU A 43 -8.04 12.27 0.17
N GLN A 44 -7.58 11.83 1.35
CA GLN A 44 -7.91 10.52 1.91
C GLN A 44 -9.43 10.36 2.14
N LYS A 45 -10.11 11.41 2.60
CA LYS A 45 -11.58 11.43 2.73
C LYS A 45 -12.28 11.26 1.37
N LYS A 46 -11.78 11.92 0.31
CA LYS A 46 -12.30 11.75 -1.06
C LYS A 46 -12.10 10.32 -1.55
N LEU A 47 -10.94 9.72 -1.28
CA LEU A 47 -10.67 8.31 -1.60
C LEU A 47 -11.66 7.38 -0.89
N LEU A 48 -11.83 7.52 0.42
CA LEU A 48 -12.78 6.70 1.20
C LEU A 48 -14.21 6.82 0.67
N ARG A 49 -14.65 8.02 0.29
CA ARG A 49 -15.95 8.22 -0.33
C ARG A 49 -16.08 7.44 -1.64
N LYS A 50 -15.06 7.48 -2.51
CA LYS A 50 -15.04 6.70 -3.76
C LYS A 50 -15.10 5.19 -3.49
N ILE A 51 -14.33 4.71 -2.51
CA ILE A 51 -14.30 3.29 -2.11
C ILE A 51 -15.67 2.84 -1.61
N ARG A 52 -16.32 3.61 -0.73
CA ARG A 52 -17.67 3.31 -0.23
C ARG A 52 -18.72 3.29 -1.34
N LEU A 53 -18.59 4.17 -2.33
CA LEU A 53 -19.48 4.16 -3.51
C LEU A 53 -19.23 2.95 -4.42
N ALA A 54 -17.98 2.54 -4.57
CA ALA A 54 -17.61 1.35 -5.33
C ALA A 54 -18.14 0.07 -4.67
N LYS A 55 -18.01 -0.05 -3.35
CA LYS A 55 -18.55 -1.19 -2.58
C LYS A 55 -20.08 -1.30 -2.67
N LYS A 56 -20.78 -0.16 -2.81
CA LYS A 56 -22.23 -0.11 -3.06
C LYS A 56 -22.61 -0.38 -4.53
N GLY A 57 -21.66 -0.72 -5.41
CA GLY A 57 -21.90 -0.99 -6.83
C GLY A 57 -22.19 0.26 -7.69
N LYS A 58 -22.16 1.46 -7.11
CA LYS A 58 -22.49 2.73 -7.79
C LYS A 58 -21.31 3.32 -8.57
N TYR A 59 -20.10 2.82 -8.34
CA TYR A 59 -18.88 3.31 -8.98
C TYR A 59 -18.19 2.19 -9.75
N LYS A 60 -18.33 2.19 -11.07
CA LYS A 60 -17.76 1.19 -11.98
C LYS A 60 -16.39 1.58 -12.56
N LYS A 61 -15.89 2.78 -12.24
CA LYS A 61 -14.61 3.29 -12.76
C LYS A 61 -13.45 2.79 -11.90
N PRO A 62 -12.24 2.58 -12.47
CA PRO A 62 -11.06 2.21 -11.70
C PRO A 62 -10.72 3.31 -10.69
N ILE A 63 -10.53 2.93 -9.41
CA ILE A 63 -10.23 3.86 -8.33
C ILE A 63 -8.75 4.25 -8.41
N ARG A 64 -8.45 5.43 -8.93
CA ARG A 64 -7.09 5.99 -9.00
C ARG A 64 -6.81 6.92 -7.81
N THR A 65 -5.59 6.83 -7.27
CA THR A 65 -5.13 7.64 -6.13
C THR A 65 -3.68 8.06 -6.23
N HIS A 66 -3.40 9.29 -5.79
CA HIS A 66 -2.05 9.79 -5.51
C HIS A 66 -1.70 9.71 -4.01
N SER A 67 -2.69 9.58 -3.13
CA SER A 67 -2.48 9.45 -1.68
C SER A 67 -1.87 8.09 -1.34
N ARG A 68 -0.54 8.03 -1.31
CA ARG A 68 0.24 6.83 -0.93
C ARG A 68 0.30 6.62 0.59
N ASP A 69 0.00 7.67 1.35
CA ASP A 69 0.10 7.75 2.80
C ASP A 69 -1.20 7.32 3.51
N MET A 70 -2.16 6.79 2.75
CA MET A 70 -3.38 6.22 3.31
C MET A 70 -3.08 4.86 3.96
N VAL A 71 -3.57 4.68 5.20
CA VAL A 71 -3.56 3.38 5.90
C VAL A 71 -4.67 2.50 5.34
N ILE A 72 -4.36 1.24 5.05
CA ILE A 72 -5.34 0.27 4.58
C ILE A 72 -6.29 -0.08 5.74
N LEU A 73 -7.56 0.21 5.53
CA LEU A 73 -8.64 -0.09 6.47
C LEU A 73 -9.38 -1.37 6.05
N PRO A 74 -10.03 -2.09 6.98
CA PRO A 74 -10.81 -3.29 6.65
C PRO A 74 -11.87 -3.06 5.58
N GLU A 75 -12.45 -1.85 5.51
CA GLU A 75 -13.44 -1.47 4.50
C GLU A 75 -12.93 -1.65 3.04
N MET A 76 -11.61 -1.54 2.82
CA MET A 76 -10.96 -1.54 1.51
C MET A 76 -10.62 -2.93 0.97
N VAL A 77 -10.72 -3.97 1.80
CA VAL A 77 -10.37 -5.33 1.41
C VAL A 77 -11.29 -5.83 0.29
N GLY A 78 -10.71 -6.50 -0.70
CA GLY A 78 -11.40 -7.02 -1.88
C GLY A 78 -11.61 -5.99 -3.01
N ILE A 79 -11.07 -4.78 -2.87
CA ILE A 79 -11.14 -3.74 -3.90
C ILE A 79 -9.75 -3.56 -4.54
N THR A 80 -9.73 -3.41 -5.86
CA THR A 80 -8.51 -3.05 -6.61
C THR A 80 -8.36 -1.53 -6.68
N ILE A 81 -7.26 -1.02 -6.10
CA ILE A 81 -6.91 0.40 -6.11
C ILE A 81 -5.70 0.62 -7.00
N TYR A 82 -5.75 1.65 -7.82
CA TYR A 82 -4.68 2.08 -8.70
C TYR A 82 -3.86 3.18 -8.01
N VAL A 83 -2.64 2.83 -7.57
CA VAL A 83 -1.76 3.74 -6.82
C VAL A 83 -0.69 4.31 -7.74
N HIS A 84 -0.51 5.62 -7.72
CA HIS A 84 0.53 6.29 -8.50
C HIS A 84 1.94 5.97 -7.98
N ASN A 85 2.84 5.48 -8.83
CA ASN A 85 4.24 5.19 -8.48
C ASN A 85 5.23 6.32 -8.83
N GLY A 86 4.75 7.40 -9.45
CA GLY A 86 5.57 8.53 -9.94
C GLY A 86 5.52 8.68 -11.46
N LYS A 87 5.19 7.61 -12.19
CA LYS A 87 5.05 7.62 -13.66
C LYS A 87 3.70 7.05 -14.11
N GLU A 88 3.29 5.95 -13.50
CA GLU A 88 2.08 5.21 -13.88
C GLU A 88 1.27 4.79 -12.64
N PHE A 89 0.06 4.32 -12.90
CA PHE A 89 -0.83 3.82 -11.86
C PHE A 89 -0.75 2.30 -11.80
N VAL A 90 -0.20 1.78 -10.70
CA VAL A 90 -0.07 0.34 -10.47
C VAL A 90 -1.37 -0.19 -9.84
N PRO A 91 -2.03 -1.19 -10.43
CA PRO A 91 -3.19 -1.83 -9.83
C PRO A 91 -2.75 -2.72 -8.66
N ILE A 92 -3.35 -2.50 -7.49
CA ILE A 92 -3.13 -3.30 -6.29
C ILE A 92 -4.47 -3.83 -5.81
N GLU A 93 -4.60 -5.15 -5.79
CA GLU A 93 -5.73 -5.83 -5.16
C GLU A 93 -5.47 -5.97 -3.65
N ILE A 94 -6.36 -5.39 -2.84
CA ILE A 94 -6.17 -5.34 -1.39
C ILE A 94 -6.61 -6.66 -0.76
N LYS A 95 -5.65 -7.35 -0.14
CA LYS A 95 -5.85 -8.58 0.65
C LYS A 95 -6.00 -8.27 2.13
N GLU A 96 -6.59 -9.21 2.88
CA GLU A 96 -6.80 -9.11 4.33
C GLU A 96 -5.50 -8.88 5.12
N GLU A 97 -4.42 -9.54 4.69
CA GLU A 97 -3.08 -9.43 5.31
C GLU A 97 -2.47 -8.02 5.22
N MET A 98 -2.99 -7.16 4.35
CA MET A 98 -2.49 -5.81 4.13
C MET A 98 -3.07 -4.78 5.11
N ILE A 99 -4.01 -5.18 5.98
CA ILE A 99 -4.63 -4.28 6.96
C ILE A 99 -3.56 -3.66 7.88
N GLY A 100 -3.60 -2.33 8.03
CA GLY A 100 -2.63 -1.58 8.84
C GLY A 100 -1.34 -1.20 8.12
N HIS A 101 -1.10 -1.67 6.89
CA HIS A 101 -0.02 -1.16 6.04
C HIS A 101 -0.42 0.13 5.31
N TYR A 102 0.56 0.86 4.78
CA TYR A 102 0.30 2.01 3.92
C TYR A 102 0.15 1.58 2.46
N LEU A 103 -0.77 2.19 1.71
CA LEU A 103 -0.98 1.90 0.28
C LEU A 103 0.30 2.04 -0.54
N GLY A 104 1.15 3.00 -0.20
CA GLY A 104 2.43 3.25 -0.87
C GLY A 104 3.45 2.12 -0.73
N GLU A 105 3.34 1.25 0.27
CA GLU A 105 4.29 0.13 0.47
C GLU A 105 4.21 -0.89 -0.67
N PHE A 106 3.02 -1.06 -1.26
CA PHE A 106 2.76 -2.03 -2.32
C PHE A 106 3.05 -1.49 -3.73
N ALA A 107 3.25 -0.17 -3.87
CA ALA A 107 3.57 0.47 -5.14
C ALA A 107 5.04 0.92 -5.17
N LEU A 108 5.94 0.06 -5.61
CA LEU A 108 7.38 0.38 -5.71
C LEU A 108 7.63 1.58 -6.62
N THR A 109 8.42 2.55 -6.14
CA THR A 109 8.78 3.76 -6.89
C THR A 109 10.05 3.61 -7.70
N ARG A 110 10.87 2.60 -7.38
CA ARG A 110 12.15 2.32 -8.03
C ARG A 110 12.17 0.88 -8.52
N LYS A 111 12.81 0.66 -9.66
CA LYS A 111 13.08 -0.68 -10.17
C LYS A 111 14.21 -1.32 -9.36
N ARG A 112 14.17 -2.64 -9.22
CA ARG A 112 15.28 -3.41 -8.63
C ARG A 112 16.52 -3.22 -9.49
N VAL A 113 17.62 -2.80 -8.87
CA VAL A 113 18.91 -2.67 -9.55
C VAL A 113 19.51 -4.06 -9.74
N GLN A 114 20.02 -4.32 -10.94
CA GLN A 114 20.87 -5.46 -11.23
C GLN A 114 22.24 -4.90 -11.62
N HIS A 115 23.27 -5.30 -10.89
CA HIS A 115 24.63 -4.88 -11.19
C HIS A 115 25.15 -5.71 -12.36
N GLY A 116 25.68 -5.04 -13.38
CA GLY A 116 26.44 -5.68 -14.45
C GLY A 116 27.91 -5.87 -14.05
N SER A 117 28.75 -6.21 -15.02
CA SER A 117 30.19 -6.30 -14.83
C SER A 117 30.80 -4.93 -14.50
N PRO A 118 31.85 -4.88 -13.68
CA PRO A 118 32.63 -3.66 -13.46
C PRO A 118 33.14 -3.08 -14.79
N GLY A 119 32.98 -1.78 -14.99
CA GLY A 119 33.51 -1.08 -16.16
C GLY A 119 35.03 -0.86 -16.09
N VAL A 120 35.63 -0.50 -17.22
CA VAL A 120 37.03 -0.05 -17.27
C VAL A 120 37.17 1.23 -16.43
N GLY A 121 38.13 1.25 -15.50
CA GLY A 121 38.28 2.32 -14.51
C GLY A 121 37.61 2.06 -13.16
N ALA A 122 36.88 0.95 -12.99
CA ALA A 122 36.33 0.53 -11.70
C ALA A 122 37.44 0.12 -10.69
N THR A 123 38.60 -0.31 -11.19
CA THR A 123 39.79 -0.62 -10.38
C THR A 123 41.00 0.16 -10.87
N ARG A 124 41.95 0.47 -9.98
CA ARG A 124 43.19 1.20 -10.35
C ARG A 124 44.01 0.46 -11.41
N SER A 125 43.99 -0.88 -11.40
CA SER A 125 44.64 -1.72 -12.42
C SER A 125 43.98 -1.60 -13.78
N SER A 126 42.66 -1.45 -13.84
CA SER A 126 41.91 -1.25 -15.10
C SER A 126 42.01 0.18 -15.68
N MET A 127 42.65 1.12 -14.99
CA MET A 127 42.68 2.54 -15.37
C MET A 127 43.62 2.83 -16.53
N PHE A 128 44.71 2.06 -16.66
CA PHE A 128 45.75 2.24 -17.69
C PHE A 128 45.70 1.17 -18.78
N VAL A 129 44.70 0.29 -18.74
CA VAL A 129 44.49 -0.71 -19.80
C VAL A 129 43.91 0.03 -21.01
N ALA A 130 44.66 0.04 -22.11
CA ALA A 130 44.22 0.66 -23.36
C ALA A 130 42.94 -0.03 -23.85
N ILE A 131 41.86 0.75 -23.98
CA ILE A 131 40.65 0.31 -24.68
C ILE A 131 41.03 0.28 -26.17
N LYS A 132 41.14 -0.92 -26.74
CA LYS A 132 41.36 -1.09 -28.18
C LYS A 132 40.13 -0.65 -28.96
#